data_AF-A0A450XQW5-F1
#
_entry.id   AF-A0A450XQW5-F1
#
_cell.length_a   1.000
_cell.length_b   1.000
_cell.length_c   1.000
_cell.angle_alpha   90.00
_cell.angle_beta   90.00
_cell.angle_gamma   90.00
#
_symmetry.space_group_name_H-M   'P 1'
#
loop_
_entity.id
_entity.type
_entity.pdbx_description
1 polymer ?
#
loop_
_entity_poly.entity_id
_entity_poly.type
_entity_poly.pdbx_seq_one_letter_code
_entity_poly.pdbx_strand_id
1 'polypeptide(L)'
;PADPILDIALDRLTLARAGLYRALLTAEGCHQASPHCTDRFPEKIRQTIAEHLAAAVDGLRKSGQMDILPSGLLTRSWFRALTGDQAGARADLDEAWDLARDAPLHQTDVLLTRARLFHHQDPTRARTALARARTLIHKHGYHRRDQELTDAEAVIGAAQTQRQGG
;
A
#
# COMPACT_ATOMS: atom_id res chain seq x y z
N PRO A 1 13.58 18.78 -20.50
CA PRO A 1 14.07 17.51 -21.10
C PRO A 1 13.47 16.36 -20.30
N ALA A 2 13.08 15.25 -20.92
CA ALA A 2 12.66 14.07 -20.19
C ALA A 2 13.82 13.58 -19.31
N ASP A 3 13.55 13.24 -18.04
CA ASP A 3 14.55 12.63 -17.17
C ASP A 3 14.51 11.11 -17.43
N PRO A 4 15.49 10.54 -18.13
CA PRO A 4 15.47 9.12 -18.50
C PRO A 4 15.46 8.21 -17.27
N ILE A 5 15.98 8.67 -16.12
CA ILE A 5 15.96 7.89 -14.88
C ILE A 5 14.54 7.81 -14.33
N LEU A 6 13.80 8.93 -14.38
CA LEU A 6 12.41 8.97 -13.96
C LEU A 6 11.54 8.05 -14.82
N ASP A 7 11.67 8.15 -16.15
CA ASP A 7 10.84 7.36 -17.07
C ASP A 7 11.03 5.86 -16.84
N ILE A 8 12.30 5.41 -16.74
CA ILE A 8 12.63 4.01 -16.44
C ILE A 8 12.07 3.59 -15.07
N ALA A 9 12.13 4.47 -14.06
CA ALA A 9 11.60 4.18 -12.74
C ALA A 9 10.07 3.98 -12.76
N LEU A 10 9.37 4.81 -13.53
CA LEU A 10 7.91 4.73 -13.71
C LEU A 10 7.49 3.48 -14.50
N ASP A 11 8.26 3.08 -15.51
CA ASP A 11 8.04 1.81 -16.23
C ASP A 11 8.20 0.62 -15.29
N ARG A 12 9.26 0.62 -14.47
CA ARG A 12 9.48 -0.41 -13.44
C ARG A 12 8.35 -0.45 -12.43
N LEU A 13 7.85 0.70 -11.98
CA LEU A 13 6.72 0.78 -11.06
C LEU A 13 5.44 0.21 -11.70
N THR A 14 5.21 0.50 -12.97
CA THR A 14 4.06 0.01 -13.74
C THR A 14 4.10 -1.51 -13.88
N LEU A 15 5.25 -2.07 -14.25
CA LEU A 15 5.46 -3.52 -14.33
C LEU A 15 5.26 -4.21 -12.97
N ALA A 16 5.76 -3.62 -11.89
CA ALA A 16 5.53 -4.12 -10.53
C ALA A 16 4.04 -4.16 -10.17
N ARG A 17 3.31 -3.07 -10.44
CA ARG A 17 1.85 -2.98 -10.15
C ARG A 17 1.07 -3.99 -10.97
N ALA A 18 1.37 -4.11 -12.27
CA ALA A 18 0.72 -5.09 -13.13
C ALA A 18 0.95 -6.52 -12.63
N GLY A 19 2.19 -6.85 -12.24
CA GLY A 19 2.52 -8.16 -11.64
C GLY A 19 1.78 -8.42 -10.33
N LEU A 20 1.76 -7.42 -9.43
CA LEU A 20 1.04 -7.49 -8.15
C LEU A 20 -0.46 -7.72 -8.36
N TYR A 21 -1.11 -6.92 -9.20
CA TYR A 21 -2.54 -7.05 -9.48
C TYR A 21 -2.87 -8.37 -10.15
N ARG A 22 -2.04 -8.82 -11.10
CA ARG A 22 -2.22 -10.14 -11.71
C ARG A 22 -2.21 -11.23 -10.63
N ALA A 23 -1.18 -11.25 -9.77
CA ALA A 23 -1.10 -12.25 -8.69
C ALA A 23 -2.29 -12.19 -7.71
N LEU A 24 -2.81 -11.00 -7.42
CA LEU A 24 -3.99 -10.82 -6.57
C LEU A 24 -5.29 -11.32 -7.23
N LEU A 25 -5.44 -11.14 -8.54
CA LEU A 25 -6.65 -11.49 -9.29
C LEU A 25 -6.66 -12.94 -9.78
N THR A 26 -5.49 -13.51 -10.08
CA THR A 26 -5.35 -14.87 -10.62
C THR A 26 -5.10 -15.91 -9.54
N ALA A 27 -5.47 -15.67 -8.28
CA ALA A 27 -5.15 -16.54 -7.16
C ALA A 27 -5.90 -17.89 -7.21
N GLU A 28 -5.60 -18.71 -8.22
CA GLU A 28 -5.79 -20.15 -8.23
C GLU A 28 -4.95 -20.73 -7.07
N GLY A 29 -5.57 -21.48 -6.16
CA GLY A 29 -4.85 -22.18 -5.08
C GLY A 29 -5.01 -21.61 -3.67
N CYS A 30 -5.43 -20.34 -3.49
CA CYS A 30 -5.71 -19.84 -2.14
C CYS A 30 -7.09 -20.28 -1.65
N HIS A 31 -7.16 -21.51 -1.11
CA HIS A 31 -8.41 -22.12 -0.64
C HIS A 31 -8.84 -21.57 0.74
N GLN A 32 -8.00 -20.72 1.35
CA GLN A 32 -8.29 -20.06 2.61
C GLN A 32 -8.46 -18.56 2.39
N ALA A 33 -9.43 -17.96 3.09
CA ALA A 33 -9.66 -16.51 3.13
C ALA A 33 -8.54 -15.74 3.87
N SER A 34 -7.33 -16.30 3.99
CA SER A 34 -6.21 -15.63 4.63
C SER A 34 -5.57 -14.64 3.65
N PRO A 35 -5.43 -13.35 4.03
CA PRO A 35 -4.69 -12.37 3.25
C PRO A 35 -3.19 -12.70 3.13
N HIS A 36 -2.70 -13.71 3.85
CA HIS A 36 -1.29 -14.16 3.89
C HIS A 36 -1.05 -15.52 3.22
N CYS A 37 -1.92 -15.92 2.29
CA CYS A 37 -1.73 -17.14 1.51
C CYS A 37 -0.38 -17.09 0.75
N THR A 38 0.58 -17.93 1.14
CA THR A 38 1.93 -17.99 0.54
C THR A 38 1.89 -18.45 -0.91
N ASP A 39 0.90 -19.27 -1.27
CA ASP A 39 0.72 -19.79 -2.64
C ASP A 39 0.26 -18.70 -3.62
N ARG A 40 -0.22 -17.55 -3.11
CA ARG A 40 -0.63 -16.40 -3.92
C ARG A 40 0.53 -15.82 -4.73
N PHE A 41 1.75 -15.96 -4.24
CA PHE A 41 2.95 -15.44 -4.88
C PHE A 41 3.96 -16.57 -5.10
N PRO A 42 3.85 -17.33 -6.20
CA PRO A 42 4.89 -18.26 -6.61
C PRO A 42 6.26 -17.56 -6.63
N GLU A 43 7.31 -18.25 -6.19
CA GLU A 43 8.61 -17.64 -5.90
C GLU A 43 9.15 -16.77 -7.05
N LYS A 44 9.05 -17.27 -8.27
CA LYS A 44 9.50 -16.55 -9.46
C LYS A 44 8.73 -15.22 -9.66
N ILE A 45 7.41 -15.24 -9.48
CA ILE A 45 6.58 -14.04 -9.60
C ILE A 45 6.93 -13.05 -8.48
N ARG A 46 7.13 -13.56 -7.25
CA ARG A 46 7.56 -12.77 -6.10
C ARG A 46 8.89 -12.04 -6.38
N GLN A 47 9.90 -12.76 -6.85
CA GLN A 47 11.21 -12.19 -7.19
C GLN A 47 11.11 -11.13 -8.29
N THR A 48 10.40 -11.41 -9.39
CA THR A 48 10.22 -10.45 -10.48
C THR A 48 9.56 -9.15 -10.01
N ILE A 49 8.50 -9.23 -9.20
CA ILE A 49 7.84 -8.03 -8.66
C ILE A 49 8.79 -7.27 -7.72
N ALA A 50 9.52 -7.98 -6.86
CA ALA A 50 10.48 -7.37 -5.93
C ALA A 50 11.60 -6.62 -6.66
N GLU A 51 12.17 -7.20 -7.72
CA GLU A 51 13.19 -6.56 -8.57
C GLU A 51 12.67 -5.27 -9.21
N HIS A 52 11.46 -5.31 -9.78
CA HIS A 52 10.83 -4.13 -10.35
C HIS A 52 10.58 -3.03 -9.31
N LEU A 53 10.11 -3.39 -8.11
CA LEU A 53 9.88 -2.43 -7.03
C LEU A 53 11.18 -1.83 -6.50
N ALA A 54 12.24 -2.63 -6.36
CA ALA A 54 13.54 -2.15 -5.93
C ALA A 54 14.11 -1.15 -6.94
N ALA A 55 14.10 -1.50 -8.23
CA ALA A 55 14.56 -0.63 -9.31
C ALA A 55 13.73 0.65 -9.42
N ALA A 56 12.40 0.55 -9.26
CA ALA A 56 11.50 1.71 -9.30
C ALA A 56 11.81 2.69 -8.16
N VAL A 57 11.90 2.22 -6.92
CA VAL A 57 12.16 3.10 -5.77
C VAL A 57 13.56 3.70 -5.83
N ASP A 58 14.58 2.93 -6.23
CA ASP A 58 15.94 3.43 -6.42
C ASP A 58 16.01 4.49 -7.54
N GLY A 59 15.33 4.26 -8.67
CA GLY A 59 15.23 5.22 -9.77
C GLY A 59 14.50 6.51 -9.36
N LEU A 60 13.37 6.42 -8.64
CA LEU A 60 12.65 7.59 -8.12
C LEU A 60 13.50 8.44 -7.17
N ARG A 61 14.37 7.80 -6.37
CA ARG A 61 15.33 8.53 -5.53
C ARG A 61 16.38 9.24 -6.37
N LYS A 62 16.94 8.53 -7.35
CA LYS A 62 18.03 9.05 -8.21
C LYS A 62 17.59 10.17 -9.14
N SER A 63 16.32 10.20 -9.56
CA SER A 63 15.76 11.30 -10.36
C SER A 63 15.49 12.57 -9.53
N GLY A 64 15.53 12.49 -8.20
CA GLY A 64 15.23 13.62 -7.33
C GLY A 64 13.73 13.97 -7.22
N GLN A 65 12.84 13.21 -7.86
CA GLN A 65 11.39 13.44 -7.85
C GLN A 65 10.73 12.90 -6.59
N MET A 66 10.97 13.62 -5.47
CA MET A 66 10.54 13.22 -4.13
C MET A 66 9.02 13.27 -3.92
N ASP A 67 8.30 14.01 -4.75
CA ASP A 67 6.84 14.09 -4.76
C ASP A 67 6.17 12.80 -5.26
N ILE A 68 6.82 12.07 -6.17
CA ILE A 68 6.31 10.80 -6.72
C ILE A 68 6.76 9.60 -5.88
N LEU A 69 7.89 9.72 -5.17
CA LEU A 69 8.47 8.65 -4.34
C LEU A 69 7.48 7.99 -3.35
N PRO A 70 6.58 8.71 -2.65
CA PRO A 70 5.54 8.11 -1.82
C PRO A 70 4.70 7.06 -2.55
N SER A 71 4.39 7.26 -3.83
CA SER A 71 3.60 6.31 -4.63
C SER A 71 4.34 4.98 -4.87
N GLY A 72 5.67 5.05 -5.04
CA GLY A 72 6.53 3.87 -5.13
C GLY A 72 6.59 3.11 -3.80
N LEU A 73 6.80 3.84 -2.70
CA LEU A 73 6.86 3.28 -1.35
C LEU A 73 5.53 2.64 -0.92
N LEU A 74 4.38 3.27 -1.22
CA LEU A 74 3.05 2.70 -0.98
C LEU A 74 2.90 1.34 -1.69
N THR A 75 3.27 1.26 -2.96
CA THR A 75 3.20 0.01 -3.74
C THR A 75 4.12 -1.07 -3.16
N ARG A 76 5.36 -0.70 -2.79
CA ARG A 76 6.33 -1.64 -2.21
C ARG A 76 5.90 -2.13 -0.83
N SER A 77 5.32 -1.26 -0.02
CA SER A 77 4.80 -1.61 1.31
C SER A 77 3.70 -2.66 1.22
N TRP A 78 2.80 -2.55 0.23
CA TRP A 78 1.73 -3.50 0.03
C TRP A 78 2.27 -4.87 -0.37
N PHE A 79 3.19 -4.91 -1.34
CA PHE A 79 3.85 -6.15 -1.75
C PHE A 79 4.59 -6.81 -0.58
N ARG A 80 5.36 -6.05 0.20
CA ARG A 80 6.08 -6.54 1.38
C ARG A 80 5.13 -7.13 2.42
N ALA A 81 4.05 -6.44 2.76
CA ALA A 81 3.06 -6.93 3.71
C ALA A 81 2.38 -8.22 3.24
N LEU A 82 2.06 -8.34 1.94
CA LEU A 82 1.47 -9.54 1.35
C LEU A 82 2.43 -10.73 1.28
N THR A 83 3.73 -10.46 1.25
CA THR A 83 4.78 -11.50 1.14
C THR A 83 5.50 -11.78 2.47
N GLY A 84 4.96 -11.25 3.57
CA GLY A 84 5.41 -11.55 4.94
C GLY A 84 6.43 -10.56 5.53
N ASP A 85 6.95 -9.59 4.76
CA ASP A 85 7.87 -8.56 5.26
C ASP A 85 7.10 -7.37 5.88
N GLN A 86 6.52 -7.60 7.04
CA GLN A 86 5.75 -6.56 7.75
C GLN A 86 6.62 -5.41 8.24
N ALA A 87 7.86 -5.68 8.65
CA ALA A 87 8.78 -4.66 9.13
C ALA A 87 9.20 -3.71 7.99
N GLY A 88 9.59 -4.25 6.84
CA GLY A 88 9.91 -3.46 5.66
C GLY A 88 8.70 -2.71 5.10
N ALA A 89 7.49 -3.26 5.20
CA ALA A 89 6.26 -2.56 4.83
C ALA A 89 6.01 -1.32 5.72
N ARG A 90 6.21 -1.44 7.04
CA ARG A 90 6.08 -0.31 7.98
C ARG A 90 7.12 0.77 7.70
N ALA A 91 8.38 0.37 7.51
CA ALA A 91 9.46 1.30 7.19
C ALA A 91 9.17 2.12 5.92
N ASP A 92 8.63 1.47 4.87
CA ASP A 92 8.23 2.17 3.64
C ASP A 92 7.11 3.19 3.88
N LEU A 93 6.12 2.87 4.72
CA LEU A 93 5.02 3.78 5.05
C LEU A 93 5.44 4.92 5.99
N ASP A 94 6.40 4.68 6.87
CA ASP A 94 6.97 5.71 7.74
C ASP A 94 7.76 6.72 6.90
N GLU A 95 8.58 6.24 5.97
CA GLU A 95 9.28 7.11 5.05
C GLU A 95 8.32 7.89 4.12
N ALA A 96 7.30 7.22 3.57
CA ALA A 96 6.29 7.87 2.74
C ALA A 96 5.52 8.95 3.50
N TRP A 97 5.27 8.74 4.79
CA TRP A 97 4.64 9.74 5.66
C TRP A 97 5.52 10.98 5.84
N ASP A 98 6.82 10.79 6.07
CA ASP A 98 7.78 11.90 6.28
C ASP A 98 7.97 12.74 5.02
N LEU A 99 7.94 12.11 3.85
CA LEU A 99 7.95 12.77 2.54
C LEU A 99 6.64 13.53 2.26
N ALA A 100 5.52 13.05 2.80
CA ALA A 100 4.20 13.61 2.55
C ALA A 100 3.82 14.77 3.48
N ARG A 101 4.73 15.36 4.26
CA ARG A 101 4.42 16.38 5.29
C ARG A 101 3.53 17.52 4.80
N ASP A 102 3.76 18.02 3.60
CA ASP A 102 2.99 19.10 2.98
C ASP A 102 2.12 18.62 1.79
N ALA A 103 1.88 17.31 1.70
CA ALA A 103 1.10 16.68 0.63
C ALA A 103 -0.10 15.89 1.20
N PRO A 104 -1.23 16.57 1.51
CA PRO A 104 -2.40 15.95 2.13
C PRO A 104 -2.96 14.73 1.38
N LEU A 105 -2.84 14.71 0.05
CA LEU A 105 -3.23 13.56 -0.76
C LEU A 105 -2.39 12.32 -0.44
N HIS A 106 -1.06 12.45 -0.39
CA HIS A 106 -0.17 11.35 -0.03
C HIS A 106 -0.33 10.94 1.43
N GLN A 107 -0.56 11.88 2.35
CA GLN A 107 -0.91 11.56 3.74
C GLN A 107 -2.17 10.71 3.81
N THR A 108 -3.19 11.05 3.02
CA THR A 108 -4.44 10.28 2.93
C THR A 108 -4.16 8.86 2.45
N ASP A 109 -3.44 8.72 1.33
CA ASP A 109 -3.14 7.41 0.74
C ASP A 109 -2.28 6.53 1.71
N VAL A 110 -1.35 7.14 2.46
CA VAL A 110 -0.58 6.46 3.53
C VAL A 110 -1.46 6.01 4.69
N LEU A 111 -2.40 6.83 5.15
CA LEU A 111 -3.32 6.49 6.24
C LEU A 111 -4.24 5.33 5.86
N LEU A 112 -4.82 5.37 4.66
CA LEU A 112 -5.65 4.29 4.12
C LEU A 112 -4.85 2.99 4.00
N THR A 113 -3.62 3.07 3.47
CA THR A 113 -2.73 1.91 3.33
C THR A 113 -2.34 1.32 4.69
N ARG A 114 -1.95 2.15 5.67
CA ARG A 114 -1.63 1.69 7.03
C ARG A 114 -2.81 0.95 7.66
N ALA A 115 -4.01 1.51 7.57
CA ALA A 115 -5.21 0.88 8.10
C ALA A 115 -5.48 -0.47 7.41
N ARG A 116 -5.44 -0.50 6.07
CA ARG A 116 -5.65 -1.74 5.29
C ARG A 116 -4.66 -2.83 5.70
N LEU A 117 -3.37 -2.52 5.79
CA LEU A 117 -2.34 -3.55 6.00
C LEU A 117 -2.25 -4.04 7.45
N PHE A 118 -2.49 -3.18 8.45
CA PHE A 118 -2.14 -3.48 9.83
C PHE A 118 -3.33 -3.51 10.82
N HIS A 119 -4.57 -3.42 10.35
CA HIS A 119 -5.76 -3.43 11.22
C HIS A 119 -5.86 -4.67 12.12
N HIS A 120 -5.43 -5.84 11.67
CA HIS A 120 -5.50 -7.08 12.47
C HIS A 120 -4.59 -7.03 13.71
N GLN A 121 -3.51 -6.25 13.65
CA GLN A 121 -2.51 -6.11 14.71
C GLN A 121 -2.92 -5.03 15.72
N ASP A 122 -3.40 -3.89 15.22
CA ASP A 122 -3.87 -2.79 16.03
C ASP A 122 -5.14 -2.14 15.42
N PRO A 123 -6.32 -2.70 15.71
CA PRO A 123 -7.59 -2.19 15.18
C PRO A 123 -7.89 -0.76 15.64
N THR A 124 -7.41 -0.35 16.81
CA THR A 124 -7.64 0.99 17.34
C THR A 124 -6.84 2.01 16.57
N ARG A 125 -5.55 1.77 16.35
CA ARG A 125 -4.71 2.65 15.52
C ARG A 125 -5.18 2.70 14.08
N ALA A 126 -5.66 1.58 13.53
CA ALA A 126 -6.23 1.56 12.18
C ALA A 126 -7.49 2.44 12.08
N ARG A 127 -8.40 2.39 13.06
CA ARG A 127 -9.56 3.31 13.12
C ARG A 127 -9.14 4.77 13.22
N THR A 128 -8.15 5.09 14.06
CA THR A 128 -7.62 6.46 14.15
C THR A 128 -7.05 6.92 12.82
N ALA A 129 -6.38 6.04 12.08
CA ALA A 129 -5.88 6.35 10.74
C ALA A 129 -7.01 6.62 9.74
N LEU A 130 -8.07 5.79 9.72
CA LEU A 130 -9.24 6.00 8.87
C LEU A 130 -9.99 7.30 9.20
N ALA A 131 -10.16 7.62 10.49
CA ALA A 131 -10.78 8.88 10.90
C ALA A 131 -9.98 10.10 10.41
N ARG A 132 -8.64 10.06 10.50
CA ARG A 132 -7.77 11.11 9.96
C ARG A 132 -7.85 11.18 8.43
N ALA A 133 -7.85 10.04 7.75
CA ALA A 133 -8.00 9.99 6.29
C ALA A 133 -9.33 10.62 5.86
N ARG A 134 -10.43 10.30 6.53
CA ARG A 134 -11.76 10.91 6.30
C ARG A 134 -11.72 12.43 6.43
N THR A 135 -11.08 12.95 7.49
CA THR A 135 -10.92 14.41 7.65
C THR A 135 -10.18 15.04 6.48
N LEU A 136 -9.08 14.43 6.02
CA LEU A 136 -8.33 14.94 4.86
C LEU A 136 -9.13 14.85 3.56
N ILE A 137 -9.84 13.73 3.34
CA ILE A 137 -10.69 13.53 2.17
C ILE A 137 -11.75 14.61 2.07
N HIS A 138 -12.51 14.86 3.13
CA HIS A 138 -13.54 15.90 3.12
C HIS A 138 -12.96 17.30 3.01
N LYS A 139 -11.90 17.61 3.75
CA LYS A 139 -11.28 18.95 3.76
C LYS A 139 -10.76 19.36 2.37
N HIS A 140 -10.20 18.41 1.63
CA HIS A 140 -9.54 18.68 0.35
C HIS A 140 -10.33 18.18 -0.87
N GLY A 141 -11.52 17.61 -0.68
CA GLY A 141 -12.39 17.14 -1.76
C GLY A 141 -11.89 15.88 -2.49
N TYR A 142 -11.17 14.99 -1.80
CA TYR A 142 -10.57 13.78 -2.40
C TYR A 142 -11.57 12.61 -2.56
N HIS A 143 -12.78 12.89 -3.05
CA HIS A 143 -13.91 11.95 -3.10
C HIS A 143 -13.65 10.65 -3.89
N ARG A 144 -12.62 10.62 -4.74
CA ARG A 144 -12.16 9.36 -5.37
C ARG A 144 -11.71 8.30 -4.35
N ARG A 145 -11.44 8.67 -3.09
CA ARG A 145 -11.08 7.75 -2.00
C ARG A 145 -12.27 7.33 -1.13
N ASP A 146 -13.48 7.85 -1.38
CA ASP A 146 -14.64 7.57 -0.52
C ASP A 146 -14.99 6.08 -0.51
N GLN A 147 -14.93 5.41 -1.66
CA GLN A 147 -15.18 3.97 -1.75
C GLN A 147 -14.14 3.17 -0.96
N GLU A 148 -12.86 3.48 -1.15
CA GLU A 148 -11.76 2.81 -0.44
C GLU A 148 -11.86 3.00 1.08
N LEU A 149 -12.20 4.19 1.53
CA LEU A 149 -12.45 4.48 2.94
C LEU A 149 -13.62 3.64 3.48
N THR A 150 -14.75 3.64 2.77
CA THR A 150 -15.96 2.90 3.16
C THR A 150 -15.69 1.41 3.30
N ASP A 151 -15.00 0.82 2.32
CA ASP A 151 -14.65 -0.60 2.34
C ASP A 151 -13.73 -0.92 3.54
N ALA A 152 -12.75 -0.06 3.82
CA ALA A 152 -11.85 -0.26 4.95
C ALA A 152 -12.59 -0.13 6.30
N GLU A 153 -13.52 0.81 6.43
CA GLU A 153 -14.32 0.98 7.64
C GLU A 153 -15.25 -0.20 7.90
N ALA A 154 -15.87 -0.75 6.85
CA ALA A 154 -16.71 -1.94 6.95
C ALA A 154 -15.92 -3.15 7.46
N VAL A 155 -14.74 -3.40 6.89
CA VAL A 155 -13.87 -4.51 7.30
C VAL A 155 -13.40 -4.37 8.75
N ILE A 156 -12.94 -3.18 9.14
CA ILE A 156 -12.37 -2.94 10.48
C ILE A 156 -13.47 -2.85 11.55
N GLY A 157 -14.66 -2.36 11.20
CA GLY A 157 -15.83 -2.37 12.08
C GLY A 157 -16.31 -3.80 12.38
N ALA A 158 -16.40 -4.66 11.37
CA ALA A 158 -16.83 -6.06 11.54
C ALA A 158 -15.91 -6.87 12.47
N ALA A 159 -14.60 -6.61 12.44
CA ALA A 159 -13.62 -7.27 13.31
C ALA A 159 -13.83 -7.01 14.82
N GLN A 160 -14.62 -6.01 15.20
CA GLN A 160 -14.89 -5.65 16.60
C GLN A 160 -16.04 -6.43 17.19
N THR A 161 -17.12 -6.57 16.42
CA THR A 161 -18.28 -7.37 16.80
C THR A 161 -17.87 -8.82 17.06
N GLN A 162 -16.91 -9.34 16.29
CA GLN A 162 -16.38 -10.71 16.47
C GLN A 162 -15.49 -10.87 17.72
N ARG A 163 -14.82 -9.81 18.20
CA ARG A 163 -14.00 -9.86 19.43
C ARG A 163 -14.78 -9.62 20.73
N GLN A 164 -16.00 -9.07 20.66
CA GLN A 164 -16.84 -8.81 21.82
C GLN A 164 -17.88 -9.93 22.09
N GLY A 165 -18.02 -10.88 21.15
CA GLY A 165 -19.02 -11.96 21.21
C GLY A 165 -18.45 -13.36 21.50
N GLY A 166 -17.22 -13.48 22.01
CA GLY A 166 -16.59 -14.74 22.42
C GLY A 166 -15.94 -14.59 23.79
#